data_AF-E3GVY5-F1
#
_entry.id   AF-E3GVY5-F1
#
_cell.length_a   1.000
_cell.length_b   1.000
_cell.length_c   1.000
_cell.angle_alpha   90.00
_cell.angle_beta   90.00
_cell.angle_gamma   90.00
#
_symmetry.space_group_name_H-M   'P 1'
#
loop_
_entity.id
_entity.type
_entity.pdbx_description
1 polymer ?
#
loop_
_entity_poly.entity_id
_entity_poly.type
_entity_poly.pdbx_seq_one_letter_code
_entity_poly.pdbx_strand_id
1 'polypeptide(L)'
;MKPKITIILGSSSDYKICEKTINTLEKLKIPYDVKVASAHRTPQKLKYQVSKATEEGTEVFIGIAGLSAQLPGIITSYTHKPVIAVPVDVKVGGLDALLTSSQMPFPEPVATVGINNGVNAAILAAQILAVHDKKVKERLISMKKDFYEKIIKSEEEITEKIKGKYYSPQKIETPEFEITTPDSNSEIDVCVMSGSYSDMNIVRRVTSVLDRADINYDLRIVFPFRRPDKFEELIKNMNTKIFISVTGVASHITGMLASLTLSPVIGVPCTSQLQGLDSLLSMVNMPPGVPVATVGINRGDNAAMLALEILAMNNEELEEKIKNIKWKRS
;
A
#
# COMPACT_ATOMS: atom_id res chain seq x y z
N MET A 1 8.38 -9.95 -22.74
CA MET A 1 8.50 -8.84 -21.76
C MET A 1 9.04 -9.41 -20.47
N LYS A 2 9.90 -8.69 -19.74
CA LYS A 2 10.46 -9.13 -18.45
C LYS A 2 9.46 -8.81 -17.33
N PRO A 3 9.12 -9.73 -16.42
CA PRO A 3 8.12 -9.49 -15.37
C PRO A 3 8.64 -8.45 -14.36
N LYS A 4 7.84 -7.40 -14.10
CA LYS A 4 8.13 -6.40 -13.06
C LYS A 4 7.53 -6.78 -11.72
N ILE A 5 6.43 -7.54 -11.74
CA ILE A 5 5.73 -7.99 -10.53
C ILE A 5 5.73 -9.52 -10.50
N THR A 6 6.11 -10.10 -9.37
CA THR A 6 5.97 -11.55 -9.16
C THR A 6 4.91 -11.84 -8.10
N ILE A 7 3.85 -12.52 -8.49
CA ILE A 7 2.78 -12.98 -7.59
C ILE A 7 3.12 -14.39 -7.12
N ILE A 8 3.14 -14.62 -5.82
CA ILE A 8 3.38 -15.93 -5.21
C ILE A 8 2.15 -16.35 -4.42
N LEU A 9 1.59 -17.50 -4.78
CA LEU A 9 0.45 -18.11 -4.11
C LEU A 9 0.91 -19.19 -3.14
N GLY A 10 0.35 -19.18 -1.93
CA GLY A 10 0.57 -20.23 -0.93
C GLY A 10 -0.08 -21.56 -1.31
N SER A 11 -1.20 -21.48 -2.04
CA SER A 11 -1.98 -22.61 -2.53
C SER A 11 -2.63 -22.29 -3.88
N SER A 12 -2.89 -23.32 -4.69
CA SER A 12 -3.67 -23.17 -5.93
C SER A 12 -5.12 -22.73 -5.67
N SER A 13 -5.65 -22.99 -4.47
CA SER A 13 -6.97 -22.51 -4.03
C SER A 13 -7.08 -20.98 -4.03
N ASP A 14 -5.96 -20.27 -3.91
CA ASP A 14 -5.91 -18.80 -3.83
C ASP A 14 -6.04 -18.14 -5.20
N TYR A 15 -6.17 -18.93 -6.27
CA TYR A 15 -6.23 -18.46 -7.65
C TYR A 15 -7.34 -17.43 -7.90
N LYS A 16 -8.53 -17.55 -7.28
CA LYS A 16 -9.61 -16.57 -7.47
C LYS A 16 -9.23 -15.15 -7.05
N ILE A 17 -8.34 -15.01 -6.06
CA ILE A 17 -7.83 -13.71 -5.60
C ILE A 17 -6.67 -13.27 -6.50
N CYS A 18 -5.83 -14.21 -6.92
CA CYS A 18 -4.79 -13.99 -7.92
C CYS A 18 -5.39 -13.44 -9.23
N GLU A 19 -6.48 -14.01 -9.71
CA GLU A 19 -7.18 -13.60 -10.94
C GLU A 19 -7.62 -12.13 -10.87
N LYS A 20 -8.14 -11.66 -9.73
CA LYS A 20 -8.47 -10.24 -9.53
C LYS A 20 -7.23 -9.34 -9.63
N THR A 21 -6.11 -9.82 -9.10
CA THR A 21 -4.81 -9.13 -9.17
C THR A 21 -4.33 -9.06 -10.63
N ILE A 22 -4.31 -10.19 -11.32
CA ILE A 22 -3.96 -10.34 -12.73
C ILE A 22 -4.79 -9.40 -13.61
N ASN A 23 -6.12 -9.45 -13.48
CA ASN A 23 -7.02 -8.62 -14.29
C ASN A 23 -6.75 -7.12 -14.12
N THR A 24 -6.28 -6.71 -12.94
CA THR A 24 -5.92 -5.31 -12.67
C THR A 24 -4.56 -4.97 -13.29
N LEU A 25 -3.57 -5.86 -13.19
CA LEU A 25 -2.25 -5.70 -13.81
C LEU A 25 -2.32 -5.68 -15.35
N GLU A 26 -3.19 -6.51 -15.94
CA GLU A 26 -3.46 -6.53 -17.39
C GLU A 26 -4.03 -5.19 -17.87
N LYS A 27 -5.02 -4.63 -17.14
CA LYS A 27 -5.56 -3.29 -17.43
C LYS A 27 -4.49 -2.20 -17.35
N LEU A 28 -3.60 -2.30 -16.38
CA LEU A 28 -2.46 -1.39 -16.22
C LEU A 28 -1.30 -1.72 -17.17
N LYS A 29 -1.40 -2.80 -17.95
CA LYS A 29 -0.39 -3.29 -18.91
C LYS A 29 0.99 -3.45 -18.26
N ILE A 30 1.03 -3.99 -17.04
CA ILE A 30 2.26 -4.23 -16.27
C ILE A 30 2.62 -5.72 -16.41
N PRO A 31 3.83 -6.07 -16.90
CA PRO A 31 4.27 -7.46 -16.98
C PRO A 31 4.38 -8.11 -15.60
N TYR A 32 3.80 -9.30 -15.44
CA TYR A 32 3.85 -10.06 -14.20
C TYR A 32 4.16 -11.54 -14.43
N ASP A 33 4.57 -12.22 -13.37
CA ASP A 33 4.75 -13.68 -13.31
C ASP A 33 3.95 -14.23 -12.11
N VAL A 34 3.53 -15.49 -12.20
CA VAL A 34 2.73 -16.17 -11.17
C VAL A 34 3.42 -17.46 -10.78
N LYS A 35 3.75 -17.60 -9.49
CA LYS A 35 4.34 -18.79 -8.91
C LYS A 35 3.46 -19.36 -7.81
N VAL A 36 3.61 -20.66 -7.58
CA VAL A 36 2.97 -21.36 -6.46
C VAL A 36 4.07 -22.02 -5.61
N ALA A 37 4.18 -21.57 -4.36
CA ALA A 37 5.09 -22.12 -3.38
C ALA A 37 4.53 -21.95 -1.97
N SER A 38 4.66 -22.99 -1.16
CA SER A 38 4.23 -22.98 0.22
C SER A 38 5.41 -22.68 1.14
N ALA A 39 5.26 -21.67 1.98
CA ALA A 39 6.16 -21.35 3.09
C ALA A 39 6.51 -22.57 3.96
N HIS A 40 5.51 -23.41 4.26
CA HIS A 40 5.66 -24.54 5.18
C HIS A 40 6.06 -25.84 4.48
N ARG A 41 5.55 -26.09 3.27
CA ARG A 41 5.72 -27.38 2.60
C ARG A 41 6.90 -27.38 1.62
N THR A 42 7.21 -26.24 1.02
CA THR A 42 8.25 -26.12 0.00
C THR A 42 9.14 -24.88 0.22
N PRO A 43 9.76 -24.70 1.40
CA PRO A 43 10.53 -23.50 1.72
C PRO A 43 11.74 -23.28 0.80
N GLN A 44 12.43 -24.35 0.38
CA GLN A 44 13.56 -24.26 -0.55
C GLN A 44 13.12 -23.76 -1.95
N LYS A 45 11.96 -24.24 -2.42
CA LYS A 45 11.37 -23.78 -3.67
C LYS A 45 11.02 -22.29 -3.60
N LEU A 46 10.43 -21.86 -2.48
CA LEU A 46 10.10 -20.45 -2.26
C LEU A 46 11.36 -19.57 -2.29
N LYS A 47 12.39 -19.94 -1.54
CA LYS A 47 13.68 -19.24 -1.52
C LYS A 47 14.27 -19.10 -2.93
N TYR A 48 14.33 -20.21 -3.67
CA TYR A 48 14.86 -20.21 -5.03
C TYR A 48 14.04 -19.30 -5.95
N GLN A 49 12.71 -19.39 -5.91
CA GLN A 49 11.83 -18.57 -6.73
C GLN A 49 11.96 -17.09 -6.44
N VAL A 50 12.01 -16.68 -5.17
CA VAL A 50 12.14 -15.26 -4.78
C VAL A 50 13.51 -14.71 -5.18
N SER A 51 14.58 -15.45 -4.89
CA SER A 51 15.95 -15.01 -5.20
C SER A 51 16.13 -14.84 -6.70
N LYS A 52 15.72 -15.86 -7.48
CA LYS A 52 15.80 -15.84 -8.93
C LYS A 52 14.93 -14.74 -9.55
N ALA A 53 13.69 -14.57 -9.08
CA ALA A 53 12.81 -13.50 -9.56
C ALA A 53 13.39 -12.10 -9.28
N THR A 54 14.07 -11.93 -8.13
CA THR A 54 14.76 -10.68 -7.79
C THR A 54 15.91 -10.39 -8.77
N GLU A 55 16.75 -11.40 -9.07
CA GLU A 55 17.84 -11.29 -10.07
C GLU A 55 17.30 -11.07 -11.49
N GLU A 56 16.19 -11.72 -11.83
CA GLU A 56 15.44 -11.57 -13.08
C GLU A 56 14.58 -10.31 -13.10
N GLY A 57 14.89 -9.30 -12.28
CA GLY A 57 14.37 -7.93 -12.36
C GLY A 57 12.93 -7.74 -11.91
N THR A 58 12.41 -8.60 -11.03
CA THR A 58 11.20 -8.28 -10.27
C THR A 58 11.45 -7.06 -9.39
N GLU A 59 10.56 -6.08 -9.48
CA GLU A 59 10.60 -4.84 -8.70
C GLU A 59 9.66 -4.92 -7.49
N VAL A 60 8.53 -5.65 -7.58
CA VAL A 60 7.57 -5.82 -6.48
C VAL A 60 7.10 -7.28 -6.38
N PHE A 61 6.99 -7.79 -5.16
CA PHE A 61 6.38 -9.10 -4.89
C PHE A 61 4.98 -8.95 -4.30
N ILE A 62 4.07 -9.84 -4.70
CA ILE A 62 2.73 -9.95 -4.10
C ILE A 62 2.58 -11.37 -3.54
N GLY A 63 2.50 -11.50 -2.22
CA GLY A 63 2.22 -12.76 -1.54
C GLY A 63 0.73 -12.90 -1.21
N ILE A 64 0.08 -13.94 -1.73
CA ILE A 64 -1.32 -14.26 -1.44
C ILE A 64 -1.37 -15.53 -0.61
N ALA A 65 -1.83 -15.44 0.63
CA ALA A 65 -1.91 -16.57 1.55
C ALA A 65 -2.99 -16.42 2.61
N GLY A 66 -3.58 -17.53 3.01
CA GLY A 66 -4.51 -17.63 4.13
C GLY A 66 -3.92 -18.33 5.35
N LEU A 67 -4.73 -18.44 6.41
CA LEU A 67 -4.35 -19.05 7.70
C LEU A 67 -3.16 -18.32 8.35
N SER A 68 -2.13 -19.05 8.79
CA SER A 68 -0.85 -18.47 9.18
C SER A 68 -0.12 -18.00 7.92
N ALA A 69 -0.53 -16.85 7.39
CA ALA A 69 -0.05 -16.27 6.14
C ALA A 69 1.40 -15.76 6.29
N GLN A 70 2.34 -16.66 6.56
CA GLN A 70 3.76 -16.37 6.69
C GLN A 70 4.44 -16.16 5.33
N LEU A 71 3.76 -16.50 4.24
CA LEU A 71 4.34 -16.43 2.89
C LEU A 71 4.89 -15.02 2.57
N PRO A 72 4.14 -13.91 2.72
CA PRO A 72 4.69 -12.57 2.51
C PRO A 72 5.91 -12.28 3.38
N GLY A 73 5.85 -12.58 4.68
CA GLY A 73 6.97 -12.34 5.59
C GLY A 73 8.21 -13.19 5.30
N ILE A 74 8.05 -14.40 4.75
CA ILE A 74 9.20 -15.21 4.32
C ILE A 74 9.77 -14.68 3.00
N ILE A 75 8.95 -14.15 2.10
CA ILE A 75 9.44 -13.51 0.86
C ILE A 75 10.40 -12.37 1.21
N THR A 76 10.07 -11.51 2.19
CA THR A 76 10.93 -10.37 2.56
C THR A 76 12.32 -10.80 3.04
N SER A 77 12.43 -11.96 3.69
CA SER A 77 13.73 -12.47 4.15
C SER A 77 14.67 -12.90 3.01
N TYR A 78 14.16 -13.07 1.78
CA TYR A 78 14.92 -13.46 0.60
C TYR A 78 15.01 -12.35 -0.46
N THR A 79 14.49 -11.15 -0.19
CA THR A 79 14.57 -10.02 -1.12
C THR A 79 14.66 -8.67 -0.41
N HIS A 80 15.30 -7.71 -1.07
CA HIS A 80 15.32 -6.31 -0.65
C HIS A 80 14.26 -5.47 -1.39
N LYS A 81 13.44 -6.10 -2.23
CA LYS A 81 12.35 -5.46 -2.97
C LYS A 81 11.06 -5.44 -2.14
N PRO A 82 10.16 -4.44 -2.32
CA PRO A 82 8.91 -4.36 -1.59
C PRO A 82 8.04 -5.61 -1.75
N VAL A 83 7.44 -6.03 -0.64
CA VAL A 83 6.50 -7.15 -0.58
C VAL A 83 5.12 -6.68 -0.13
N ILE A 84 4.12 -6.96 -0.95
CA ILE A 84 2.70 -6.71 -0.65
C ILE A 84 2.05 -8.01 -0.21
N ALA A 85 1.31 -7.97 0.91
CA ALA A 85 0.53 -9.10 1.38
C ALA A 85 -0.95 -8.94 1.05
N VAL A 86 -1.55 -10.02 0.53
CA VAL A 86 -3.00 -10.16 0.37
C VAL A 86 -3.47 -11.29 1.28
N PRO A 87 -3.98 -10.97 2.48
CA PRO A 87 -4.54 -11.95 3.39
C PRO A 87 -5.75 -12.64 2.76
N VAL A 88 -5.81 -13.97 2.83
CA VAL A 88 -6.95 -14.75 2.32
C VAL A 88 -7.88 -15.15 3.45
N ASP A 89 -9.18 -14.96 3.23
CA ASP A 89 -10.21 -15.45 4.13
C ASP A 89 -10.35 -16.98 4.02
N VAL A 90 -10.19 -17.67 5.15
CA VAL A 90 -10.29 -19.14 5.22
C VAL A 90 -11.17 -19.61 6.38
N LYS A 91 -10.77 -19.36 7.65
CA LYS A 91 -11.49 -19.88 8.84
C LYS A 91 -12.05 -18.80 9.74
N VAL A 92 -11.27 -17.77 10.05
CA VAL A 92 -11.64 -16.70 10.99
C VAL A 92 -11.82 -15.36 10.29
N GLY A 93 -12.45 -15.37 9.11
CA GLY A 93 -12.67 -14.16 8.33
C GLY A 93 -11.38 -13.56 7.75
N GLY A 94 -10.27 -14.31 7.73
CA GLY A 94 -8.93 -13.86 7.30
C GLY A 94 -8.18 -13.00 8.32
N LEU A 95 -8.70 -12.83 9.54
CA LEU A 95 -8.04 -12.04 10.58
C LEU A 95 -6.69 -12.64 11.00
N ASP A 96 -6.60 -13.97 11.04
CA ASP A 96 -5.37 -14.72 11.27
C ASP A 96 -4.30 -14.40 10.21
N ALA A 97 -4.69 -14.43 8.93
CA ALA A 97 -3.82 -14.10 7.81
C ALA A 97 -3.37 -12.64 7.85
N LEU A 98 -4.28 -11.74 8.20
CA LEU A 98 -4.02 -10.30 8.27
C LEU A 98 -3.03 -9.96 9.37
N LEU A 99 -3.26 -10.46 10.59
CA LEU A 99 -2.36 -10.22 11.72
C LEU A 99 -0.99 -10.85 11.48
N THR A 100 -0.95 -12.06 10.90
CA THR A 100 0.31 -12.74 10.57
C THR A 100 1.13 -11.96 9.54
N SER A 101 0.49 -11.38 8.53
CA SER A 101 1.18 -10.66 7.45
C SER A 101 1.61 -9.25 7.86
N SER A 102 0.82 -8.55 8.68
CA SER A 102 1.07 -7.15 9.04
C SER A 102 2.03 -6.98 10.21
N GLN A 103 2.01 -7.88 11.20
CA GLN A 103 2.74 -7.74 12.46
C GLN A 103 4.22 -8.17 12.36
N MET A 104 4.91 -7.63 11.36
CA MET A 104 6.30 -7.99 11.08
C MET A 104 7.30 -7.33 12.05
N PRO A 105 8.40 -8.02 12.39
CA PRO A 105 9.51 -7.42 13.11
C PRO A 105 10.31 -6.48 12.21
N PHE A 106 11.09 -5.58 12.81
CA PHE A 106 12.11 -4.81 12.10
C PHE A 106 13.32 -5.71 11.82
N PRO A 107 13.96 -5.63 10.63
CA PRO A 107 13.78 -4.67 9.52
C PRO A 107 13.00 -5.23 8.32
N GLU A 108 11.99 -6.08 8.54
CA GLU A 108 11.34 -6.84 7.47
C GLU A 108 9.91 -6.33 7.20
N PRO A 109 9.73 -5.22 6.48
CA PRO A 109 8.41 -4.65 6.25
C PRO A 109 7.57 -5.50 5.30
N VAL A 110 6.26 -5.52 5.53
CA VAL A 110 5.26 -6.06 4.60
C VAL A 110 4.14 -5.04 4.43
N ALA A 111 3.84 -4.67 3.20
CA ALA A 111 2.72 -3.80 2.85
C ALA A 111 1.42 -4.61 2.80
N THR A 112 0.66 -4.64 3.89
CA THR A 112 -0.56 -5.44 3.98
C THR A 112 -1.78 -4.66 3.46
N VAL A 113 -2.48 -5.21 2.48
CA VAL A 113 -3.78 -4.71 2.01
C VAL A 113 -4.94 -5.49 2.64
N GLY A 114 -6.18 -5.06 2.38
CA GLY A 114 -7.38 -5.70 2.90
C GLY A 114 -7.55 -7.17 2.51
N ILE A 115 -8.34 -7.88 3.30
CA ILE A 115 -8.60 -9.31 3.14
C ILE A 115 -9.24 -9.57 1.77
N ASN A 116 -8.73 -10.57 1.04
CA ASN A 116 -9.11 -10.94 -0.33
C ASN A 116 -8.97 -9.80 -1.37
N ASN A 117 -8.28 -8.71 -1.05
CA ASN A 117 -8.24 -7.51 -1.88
C ASN A 117 -7.06 -7.50 -2.87
N GLY A 118 -7.09 -8.45 -3.82
CA GLY A 118 -6.09 -8.52 -4.90
C GLY A 118 -6.08 -7.31 -5.83
N VAL A 119 -7.20 -6.58 -5.94
CA VAL A 119 -7.28 -5.33 -6.73
C VAL A 119 -6.39 -4.25 -6.11
N ASN A 120 -6.54 -3.99 -4.81
CA ASN A 120 -5.70 -3.00 -4.13
C ASN A 120 -4.22 -3.41 -4.09
N ALA A 121 -3.91 -4.71 -4.04
CA ALA A 121 -2.54 -5.18 -4.15
C ALA A 121 -1.90 -4.82 -5.51
N ALA A 122 -2.62 -5.02 -6.61
CA ALA A 122 -2.18 -4.67 -7.95
C ALA A 122 -2.03 -3.14 -8.13
N ILE A 123 -2.99 -2.36 -7.62
CA ILE A 123 -2.94 -0.89 -7.70
C ILE A 123 -1.78 -0.36 -6.85
N LEU A 124 -1.57 -0.89 -5.65
CA LEU A 124 -0.44 -0.52 -4.79
C LEU A 124 0.90 -0.85 -5.45
N ALA A 125 1.03 -2.03 -6.05
CA ALA A 125 2.23 -2.41 -6.79
C ALA A 125 2.48 -1.43 -7.95
N ALA A 126 1.42 -1.03 -8.66
CA ALA A 126 1.52 -0.04 -9.71
C ALA A 126 1.89 1.36 -9.18
N GLN A 127 1.36 1.78 -8.02
CA GLN A 127 1.75 3.05 -7.38
C GLN A 127 3.23 3.06 -7.00
N ILE A 128 3.73 1.94 -6.49
CA ILE A 128 5.15 1.75 -6.17
C ILE A 128 6.01 1.90 -7.43
N LEU A 129 5.64 1.23 -8.53
CA LEU A 129 6.33 1.37 -9.81
C LEU A 129 6.21 2.79 -10.41
N ALA A 130 5.08 3.46 -10.20
CA ALA A 130 4.82 4.80 -10.71
C ALA A 130 5.69 5.90 -10.07
N VAL A 131 6.37 5.61 -8.95
CA VAL A 131 7.36 6.51 -8.35
C VAL A 131 8.48 6.84 -9.35
N HIS A 132 8.89 5.88 -10.18
CA HIS A 132 9.92 6.06 -11.21
C HIS A 132 9.45 5.79 -12.64
N ASP A 133 8.29 5.17 -12.85
CA ASP A 133 7.75 4.85 -14.17
C ASP A 133 6.57 5.77 -14.54
N LYS A 134 6.87 6.82 -15.32
CA LYS A 134 5.86 7.80 -15.80
C LYS A 134 4.73 7.14 -16.59
N LYS A 135 5.00 6.08 -17.36
CA LYS A 135 3.97 5.39 -18.16
C LYS A 135 2.99 4.63 -17.27
N VAL A 136 3.47 4.04 -16.17
CA VAL A 136 2.59 3.42 -15.17
C VAL A 136 1.75 4.48 -14.46
N LYS A 137 2.34 5.64 -14.14
CA LYS A 137 1.63 6.79 -13.54
C LYS A 137 0.46 7.27 -14.40
N GLU A 138 0.64 7.42 -15.71
CA GLU A 138 -0.42 7.80 -16.66
C GLU A 138 -1.57 6.78 -16.69
N ARG A 139 -1.25 5.49 -16.66
CA ARG A 139 -2.27 4.42 -16.64
C ARG A 139 -3.04 4.38 -15.32
N LEU A 140 -2.39 4.69 -14.20
CA LEU A 140 -3.06 4.86 -12.91
C LEU A 140 -4.02 6.04 -12.90
N ILE A 141 -3.65 7.17 -13.51
CA ILE A 141 -4.55 8.33 -13.67
C ILE A 141 -5.81 7.92 -14.43
N SER A 142 -5.64 7.22 -15.56
CA SER A 142 -6.77 6.71 -16.34
C SER A 142 -7.64 5.76 -15.53
N MET A 143 -7.03 4.80 -14.82
CA MET A 143 -7.78 3.85 -14.00
C MET A 143 -8.55 4.52 -12.86
N LYS A 144 -7.99 5.57 -12.22
CA LYS A 144 -8.73 6.35 -11.20
C LYS A 144 -9.94 7.07 -11.79
N LYS A 145 -9.83 7.61 -13.01
CA LYS A 145 -10.97 8.20 -13.74
C LYS A 145 -12.07 7.16 -13.99
N ASP A 146 -11.70 5.95 -14.42
CA ASP A 146 -12.67 4.87 -14.65
C ASP A 146 -13.45 4.50 -13.37
N PHE A 147 -12.79 4.52 -12.20
CA PHE A 147 -13.47 4.30 -10.92
C PHE A 147 -14.49 5.39 -10.61
N TYR A 148 -14.17 6.65 -10.91
CA TYR A 148 -15.07 7.79 -10.71
C TYR A 148 -16.32 7.68 -11.60
N GLU A 149 -16.13 7.41 -12.90
CA GLU A 149 -17.22 7.20 -13.84
C GLU A 149 -18.12 6.01 -13.45
N LYS A 150 -17.52 4.95 -12.90
CA LYS A 150 -18.28 3.79 -12.43
C LYS A 150 -19.20 4.14 -11.25
N ILE A 151 -18.78 5.03 -10.36
CA ILE A 151 -19.60 5.49 -9.24
C ILE A 151 -20.80 6.28 -9.77
N ILE A 152 -20.59 7.20 -10.72
CA ILE A 152 -21.66 7.98 -11.35
C ILE A 152 -22.70 7.07 -12.00
N LYS A 153 -22.26 6.07 -12.80
CA LYS A 153 -23.16 5.08 -13.40
C LYS A 153 -23.92 4.26 -12.36
N SER A 154 -23.25 3.89 -11.26
CA SER A 154 -23.88 3.12 -10.18
C SER A 154 -24.96 3.94 -9.46
N GLU A 155 -24.77 5.25 -9.31
CA GLU A 155 -25.76 6.17 -8.74
C GLU A 155 -27.02 6.26 -9.61
N GLU A 156 -26.85 6.37 -10.93
CA GLU A 156 -27.96 6.35 -11.90
C GLU A 156 -28.76 5.05 -11.80
N GLU A 157 -28.09 3.89 -11.81
CA GLU A 157 -28.74 2.57 -11.71
C GLU A 157 -29.51 2.37 -10.39
N ILE A 158 -29.04 2.94 -9.28
CA ILE A 158 -29.70 2.84 -7.97
C ILE A 158 -30.92 3.75 -7.94
N THR A 159 -30.78 4.98 -8.47
CA THR A 159 -31.85 5.98 -8.50
C THR A 159 -33.09 5.47 -9.23
N GLU A 160 -32.92 4.74 -10.33
CA GLU A 160 -34.03 4.13 -11.09
C GLU A 160 -34.78 3.02 -10.32
N LYS A 161 -34.10 2.35 -9.39
CA LYS A 161 -34.65 1.20 -8.65
C LYS A 161 -35.46 1.63 -7.42
N ILE A 162 -35.25 2.83 -6.89
CA ILE A 162 -35.90 3.28 -5.66
C ILE A 162 -37.29 3.85 -5.96
N LYS A 163 -38.33 3.16 -5.48
CA LYS A 163 -39.75 3.59 -5.60
C LYS A 163 -40.35 3.93 -4.24
N GLY A 164 -39.64 4.74 -3.45
CA GLY A 164 -40.06 5.14 -2.11
C GLY A 164 -40.98 6.37 -2.12
N LYS A 165 -42.06 6.34 -1.32
CA LYS A 165 -42.99 7.48 -1.16
C LYS A 165 -42.30 8.79 -0.74
N TYR A 166 -41.16 8.68 -0.05
CA TYR A 166 -40.37 9.82 0.44
C TYR A 166 -39.05 10.01 -0.33
N TYR A 167 -38.81 9.25 -1.40
CA TYR A 167 -37.60 9.40 -2.22
C TYR A 167 -37.74 10.60 -3.15
N SER A 168 -36.84 11.59 -3.00
CA SER A 168 -36.81 12.79 -3.83
C SER A 168 -35.37 13.03 -4.27
N PRO A 169 -34.94 12.44 -5.40
CA PRO A 169 -33.57 12.59 -5.87
C PRO A 169 -33.33 14.04 -6.32
N GLN A 170 -32.27 14.64 -5.79
CA GLN A 170 -31.73 15.90 -6.30
C GLN A 170 -30.50 15.58 -7.14
N LYS A 171 -30.48 16.05 -8.39
CA LYS A 171 -29.28 15.96 -9.21
C LYS A 171 -28.30 17.03 -8.75
N ILE A 172 -27.17 16.60 -8.21
CA ILE A 172 -26.03 17.47 -7.88
C ILE A 172 -25.02 17.26 -9.01
N GLU A 173 -24.53 18.34 -9.61
CA GLU A 173 -23.45 18.24 -10.58
C GLU A 173 -22.17 17.76 -9.87
N THR A 174 -21.67 16.61 -10.30
CA THR A 174 -20.44 16.04 -9.76
C THR A 174 -19.25 16.77 -10.40
N PRO A 175 -18.32 17.36 -9.62
CA PRO A 175 -17.15 18.02 -10.18
C PRO A 175 -16.29 17.03 -11.00
N GLU A 176 -15.57 17.53 -12.00
CA GLU A 176 -14.61 16.69 -12.73
C GLU A 176 -13.50 16.20 -11.81
N PHE A 177 -13.07 14.96 -12.03
CA PHE A 177 -11.97 14.38 -11.27
C PHE A 177 -10.63 14.97 -11.73
N GLU A 178 -10.15 15.97 -10.99
CA GLU A 178 -8.81 16.54 -11.17
C GLU A 178 -7.79 15.87 -10.24
N ILE A 179 -6.88 15.09 -10.82
CA ILE A 179 -5.60 14.81 -10.18
C ILE A 179 -4.65 15.92 -10.60
N THR A 180 -4.41 16.87 -9.69
CA THR A 180 -3.38 17.88 -9.89
C THR A 180 -2.01 17.22 -9.79
N THR A 181 -1.20 17.34 -10.83
CA THR A 181 0.24 17.15 -10.68
C THR A 181 0.80 18.36 -9.95
N PRO A 182 1.51 18.18 -8.82
CA PRO A 182 1.96 19.31 -8.01
C PRO A 182 2.94 20.20 -8.78
N ASP A 183 2.71 21.52 -8.72
CA ASP A 183 3.52 22.55 -9.39
C ASP A 183 4.83 22.90 -8.64
N SER A 184 5.15 22.21 -7.53
CA SER A 184 6.28 22.59 -6.66
C SER A 184 7.65 22.13 -7.21
N ASN A 185 8.61 23.05 -7.21
CA ASN A 185 9.99 22.84 -7.67
C ASN A 185 10.87 22.03 -6.69
N SER A 186 10.46 21.83 -5.43
CA SER A 186 11.20 21.05 -4.44
C SER A 186 10.55 19.68 -4.24
N GLU A 187 11.12 18.65 -4.86
CA GLU A 187 10.69 17.27 -4.70
C GLU A 187 11.08 16.75 -3.30
N ILE A 188 10.12 16.18 -2.57
CA ILE A 188 10.34 15.57 -1.26
C ILE A 188 10.24 14.05 -1.44
N ASP A 189 11.22 13.29 -0.97
CA ASP A 189 11.18 11.83 -1.12
C ASP A 189 10.10 11.21 -0.23
N VAL A 190 10.01 11.65 1.03
CA VAL A 190 9.04 11.12 1.99
C VAL A 190 8.33 12.25 2.76
N CYS A 191 7.01 12.23 2.81
CA CYS A 191 6.24 13.10 3.72
C CYS A 191 5.66 12.26 4.85
N VAL A 192 6.09 12.52 6.07
CA VAL A 192 5.58 11.89 7.29
C VAL A 192 4.45 12.75 7.83
N MET A 193 3.25 12.20 7.89
CA MET A 193 2.07 12.85 8.45
C MET A 193 1.63 12.17 9.72
N SER A 194 1.32 12.95 10.74
CA SER A 194 0.69 12.46 11.96
C SER A 194 -0.56 13.24 12.31
N GLY A 195 -1.57 12.53 12.82
CA GLY A 195 -2.83 13.16 13.23
C GLY A 195 -2.76 13.84 14.60
N SER A 196 -1.77 13.49 15.42
CA SER A 196 -1.69 13.92 16.81
C SER A 196 -0.25 13.98 17.30
N TYR A 197 0.04 14.94 18.18
CA TYR A 197 1.31 15.02 18.90
C TYR A 197 1.57 13.80 19.79
N SER A 198 0.53 13.06 20.20
CA SER A 198 0.68 11.83 21.00
C SER A 198 1.50 10.75 20.30
N ASP A 199 1.50 10.75 18.96
CA ASP A 199 2.08 9.67 18.16
C ASP A 199 3.56 9.95 17.81
N MET A 200 4.14 11.02 18.38
CA MET A 200 5.49 11.49 18.09
C MET A 200 6.58 10.45 18.38
N ASN A 201 6.34 9.54 19.33
CA ASN A 201 7.28 8.45 19.60
C ASN A 201 7.38 7.47 18.43
N ILE A 202 6.30 7.27 17.69
CA ILE A 202 6.27 6.40 16.49
C ILE A 202 6.84 7.17 15.30
N VAL A 203 6.48 8.45 15.15
CA VAL A 203 7.09 9.35 14.16
C VAL A 203 8.61 9.37 14.29
N ARG A 204 9.16 9.48 15.50
CA ARG A 204 10.61 9.42 15.75
C ARG A 204 11.26 8.13 15.28
N ARG A 205 10.53 7.00 15.31
CA ARG A 205 11.04 5.72 14.76
C ARG A 205 11.12 5.77 13.24
N VAL A 206 10.15 6.43 12.59
CA VAL A 206 10.19 6.67 11.14
C VAL A 206 11.41 7.55 10.81
N THR A 207 11.48 8.75 11.41
CA THR A 207 12.52 9.73 11.09
C THR A 207 13.91 9.18 11.41
N SER A 208 14.11 8.49 12.53
CA SER A 208 15.41 7.89 12.86
C SER A 208 15.91 6.89 11.82
N VAL A 209 15.04 6.20 11.09
CA VAL A 209 15.45 5.29 10.01
C VAL A 209 15.74 6.08 8.73
N LEU A 210 14.90 7.08 8.41
CA LEU A 210 15.12 7.97 7.26
C LEU A 210 16.42 8.77 7.38
N ASP A 211 16.70 9.33 8.56
CA ASP A 211 17.94 10.05 8.88
C ASP A 211 19.18 9.17 8.67
N ARG A 212 19.13 7.91 9.14
CA ARG A 212 20.24 6.95 8.97
C ARG A 212 20.47 6.56 7.51
N ALA A 213 19.44 6.66 6.68
CA ALA A 213 19.50 6.37 5.25
C ALA A 213 19.79 7.60 4.39
N ASP A 214 19.91 8.79 5.01
CA ASP A 214 20.10 10.09 4.35
C ASP A 214 18.99 10.43 3.35
N ILE A 215 17.73 10.21 3.76
CA ILE A 215 16.55 10.50 2.94
C ILE A 215 15.95 11.85 3.31
N ASN A 216 15.68 12.68 2.31
CA ASN A 216 14.98 13.94 2.50
C ASN A 216 13.51 13.70 2.85
N TYR A 217 13.05 14.22 3.99
CA TYR A 217 11.65 14.11 4.39
C TYR A 217 11.10 15.39 5.01
N ASP A 218 9.78 15.58 4.85
CA ASP A 218 9.00 16.60 5.54
C ASP A 218 8.13 15.95 6.63
N LEU A 219 7.92 16.63 7.75
CA LEU A 219 7.10 16.16 8.86
C LEU A 219 5.95 17.14 9.11
N ARG A 220 4.71 16.65 9.01
CA ARG A 220 3.52 17.46 9.27
C ARG A 220 2.58 16.83 10.28
N ILE A 221 2.04 17.68 11.15
CA ILE A 221 1.00 17.30 12.11
C ILE A 221 -0.29 18.00 11.67
N VAL A 222 -1.21 17.24 11.07
CA VAL A 222 -2.41 17.81 10.44
C VAL A 222 -3.61 16.94 10.76
N PHE A 223 -4.73 17.59 11.10
CA PHE A 223 -5.99 16.92 11.35
C PHE A 223 -7.05 17.34 10.30
N PRO A 224 -7.52 16.41 9.45
CA PRO A 224 -8.24 16.75 8.20
C PRO A 224 -9.66 17.26 8.47
N PHE A 225 -10.33 16.79 9.53
CA PHE A 225 -11.73 17.15 9.79
C PHE A 225 -11.94 18.59 10.23
N ARG A 226 -10.93 19.23 10.80
CA ARG A 226 -11.09 20.64 11.21
C ARG A 226 -11.18 21.55 10.00
N ARG A 227 -10.47 21.22 8.91
CA ARG A 227 -10.35 22.04 7.69
C ARG A 227 -10.06 21.13 6.47
N PRO A 228 -11.09 20.43 5.93
CA PRO A 228 -10.90 19.46 4.85
C PRO A 228 -10.38 20.10 3.57
N ASP A 229 -10.90 21.27 3.18
CA ASP A 229 -10.48 21.97 1.96
C ASP A 229 -8.98 22.34 1.99
N LYS A 230 -8.50 22.82 3.15
CA LYS A 230 -7.08 23.15 3.34
C LYS A 230 -6.20 21.91 3.35
N PHE A 231 -6.72 20.79 3.84
CA PHE A 231 -6.00 19.52 3.79
C PHE A 231 -5.87 19.06 2.34
N GLU A 232 -6.95 19.13 1.57
CA GLU A 232 -6.93 18.78 0.16
C GLU A 232 -5.96 19.66 -0.64
N GLU A 233 -6.03 20.98 -0.46
CA GLU A 233 -5.12 21.95 -1.09
C GLU A 233 -3.65 21.66 -0.72
N LEU A 234 -3.38 21.34 0.55
CA LEU A 234 -2.04 20.96 1.01
C LEU A 234 -1.51 19.74 0.25
N ILE A 235 -2.30 18.67 0.13
CA ILE A 235 -1.88 17.44 -0.54
C ILE A 235 -1.72 17.64 -2.04
N LYS A 236 -2.63 18.38 -2.68
CA LYS A 236 -2.57 18.70 -4.11
C LYS A 236 -1.30 19.47 -4.50
N ASN A 237 -0.83 20.33 -3.62
CA ASN A 237 0.37 21.15 -3.83
C ASN A 237 1.69 20.45 -3.46
N MET A 238 1.64 19.24 -2.88
CA MET A 238 2.82 18.51 -2.44
C MET A 238 3.40 17.60 -3.54
N ASN A 239 4.61 17.89 -3.99
CA ASN A 239 5.41 16.98 -4.83
C ASN A 239 6.18 15.98 -3.98
N THR A 240 5.50 14.94 -3.52
CA THR A 240 6.06 13.89 -2.65
C THR A 240 6.01 12.52 -3.31
N LYS A 241 7.11 11.77 -3.29
CA LYS A 241 7.15 10.39 -3.83
C LYS A 241 6.37 9.39 -2.99
N ILE A 242 6.48 9.48 -1.66
CA ILE A 242 5.85 8.53 -0.72
C ILE A 242 5.27 9.28 0.48
N PHE A 243 4.06 8.91 0.90
CA PHE A 243 3.47 9.37 2.16
C PHE A 243 3.56 8.28 3.23
N ILE A 244 3.96 8.66 4.44
CA ILE A 244 3.87 7.80 5.63
C ILE A 244 2.86 8.45 6.59
N SER A 245 1.75 7.78 6.84
CA SER A 245 0.70 8.26 7.74
C SER A 245 0.76 7.50 9.07
N VAL A 246 1.06 8.21 10.16
CA VAL A 246 1.16 7.68 11.52
C VAL A 246 -0.05 8.15 12.33
N THR A 247 -1.03 7.26 12.51
CA THR A 247 -2.30 7.62 13.17
C THR A 247 -2.88 6.50 14.03
N GLY A 248 -3.43 6.86 15.19
CA GLY A 248 -4.27 5.99 16.03
C GLY A 248 -5.76 6.05 15.64
N VAL A 249 -6.65 6.19 16.64
CA VAL A 249 -8.11 6.31 16.44
C VAL A 249 -8.38 7.39 15.40
N ALA A 250 -9.17 7.05 14.38
CA ALA A 250 -9.38 7.84 13.16
C ALA A 250 -8.20 7.81 12.16
N SER A 251 -7.94 6.64 11.57
CA SER A 251 -7.13 6.44 10.34
C SER A 251 -7.68 7.13 9.07
N HIS A 252 -8.58 8.08 9.27
CA HIS A 252 -9.18 8.93 8.26
C HIS A 252 -8.15 9.77 7.49
N ILE A 253 -7.05 10.18 8.14
CA ILE A 253 -5.94 10.85 7.43
C ILE A 253 -5.37 9.92 6.36
N THR A 254 -5.07 8.67 6.74
CA THR A 254 -4.53 7.66 5.82
C THR A 254 -5.48 7.41 4.65
N GLY A 255 -6.77 7.27 4.94
CA GLY A 255 -7.79 7.10 3.90
C GLY A 255 -7.92 8.31 2.96
N MET A 256 -7.96 9.52 3.52
CA MET A 256 -8.06 10.77 2.74
C MET A 256 -6.81 11.02 1.90
N LEU A 257 -5.62 10.73 2.44
CA LEU A 257 -4.37 10.77 1.67
C LEU A 257 -4.45 9.82 0.47
N ALA A 258 -4.82 8.56 0.69
CA ALA A 258 -4.88 7.55 -0.37
C ALA A 258 -5.90 7.90 -1.47
N SER A 259 -7.01 8.58 -1.12
CA SER A 259 -7.97 9.06 -2.11
C SER A 259 -7.43 10.22 -2.94
N LEU A 260 -6.69 11.14 -2.31
CA LEU A 260 -6.25 12.40 -2.93
C LEU A 260 -4.92 12.29 -3.69
N THR A 261 -4.09 11.28 -3.43
CA THR A 261 -2.78 11.13 -4.08
C THR A 261 -2.67 9.89 -4.96
N LEU A 262 -1.74 9.93 -5.92
CA LEU A 262 -1.28 8.76 -6.66
C LEU A 262 -0.06 8.11 -6.04
N SER A 263 0.67 8.86 -5.21
CA SER A 263 1.85 8.37 -4.51
C SER A 263 1.45 7.24 -3.55
N PRO A 264 2.30 6.21 -3.36
CA PRO A 264 2.06 5.20 -2.35
C PRO A 264 1.85 5.83 -0.96
N VAL A 265 0.81 5.37 -0.26
CA VAL A 265 0.53 5.76 1.12
C VAL A 265 0.81 4.57 2.02
N ILE A 266 1.79 4.72 2.92
CA ILE A 266 2.16 3.74 3.94
C ILE A 266 1.44 4.10 5.24
N GLY A 267 0.59 3.20 5.73
CA GLY A 267 -0.17 3.39 6.95
C GLY A 267 0.52 2.75 8.15
N VAL A 268 0.75 3.53 9.21
CA VAL A 268 1.30 3.07 10.49
C VAL A 268 0.22 3.19 11.55
N PRO A 269 -0.49 2.09 11.86
CA PRO A 269 -1.51 2.10 12.89
C PRO A 269 -0.85 2.29 14.25
N CYS A 270 -1.34 3.25 15.03
CA CYS A 270 -0.84 3.51 16.37
C CYS A 270 -1.71 2.82 17.42
N THR A 271 -1.11 2.42 18.53
CA THR A 271 -1.87 1.89 19.65
C THR A 271 -2.77 2.96 20.24
N SER A 272 -4.07 2.64 20.27
CA SER A 272 -5.10 3.47 20.88
C SER A 272 -6.05 2.59 21.71
N GLN A 273 -7.35 2.67 21.46
CA GLN A 273 -8.32 1.70 21.96
C GLN A 273 -8.05 0.33 21.32
N LEU A 274 -8.54 -0.75 21.93
CA LEU A 274 -8.37 -2.13 21.42
C LEU A 274 -6.91 -2.48 21.01
N GLN A 275 -5.93 -1.89 21.70
CA GLN A 275 -4.50 -2.07 21.45
C GLN A 275 -4.03 -1.70 20.02
N GLY A 276 -4.80 -0.86 19.29
CA GLY A 276 -4.49 -0.44 17.92
C GLY A 276 -5.08 -1.34 16.82
N LEU A 277 -5.85 -2.37 17.19
CA LEU A 277 -6.54 -3.23 16.23
C LEU A 277 -7.60 -2.46 15.42
N ASP A 278 -8.26 -1.49 16.06
CA ASP A 278 -9.15 -0.52 15.44
C ASP A 278 -8.46 0.21 14.28
N SER A 279 -7.30 0.79 14.57
CA SER A 279 -6.50 1.56 13.62
C SER A 279 -6.01 0.68 12.47
N LEU A 280 -5.49 -0.51 12.78
CA LEU A 280 -5.03 -1.49 11.80
C LEU A 280 -6.16 -1.89 10.84
N LEU A 281 -7.31 -2.32 11.39
CA LEU A 281 -8.45 -2.78 10.59
C LEU A 281 -9.04 -1.67 9.72
N SER A 282 -9.02 -0.42 10.18
CA SER A 282 -9.49 0.69 9.37
C SER A 282 -8.50 1.08 8.25
N MET A 283 -7.19 0.88 8.42
CA MET A 283 -6.19 1.17 7.37
C MET A 283 -6.11 0.08 6.28
N VAL A 284 -6.23 -1.19 6.67
CA VAL A 284 -6.17 -2.31 5.71
C VAL A 284 -7.45 -2.42 4.86
N ASN A 285 -8.63 -2.17 5.45
CA ASN A 285 -9.92 -2.40 4.79
C ASN A 285 -10.38 -1.21 3.95
N MET A 286 -9.53 -0.77 3.03
CA MET A 286 -9.87 0.28 2.08
C MET A 286 -10.69 -0.26 0.90
N PRO A 287 -11.61 0.55 0.33
CA PRO A 287 -12.35 0.17 -0.86
C PRO A 287 -11.41 -0.08 -2.06
N PRO A 288 -11.86 -0.88 -3.05
CA PRO A 288 -11.11 -1.08 -4.28
C PRO A 288 -10.81 0.26 -4.98
N GLY A 289 -9.57 0.48 -5.37
CA GLY A 289 -9.12 1.73 -6.01
C GLY A 289 -8.33 2.68 -5.10
N VAL A 290 -8.38 2.46 -3.78
CA VAL A 290 -7.76 3.34 -2.78
C VAL A 290 -6.85 2.52 -1.84
N PRO A 291 -5.76 1.93 -2.35
CA PRO A 291 -4.91 1.08 -1.52
C PRO A 291 -4.14 1.87 -0.46
N VAL A 292 -3.85 1.19 0.66
CA VAL A 292 -2.92 1.66 1.69
C VAL A 292 -1.96 0.51 1.99
N ALA A 293 -0.66 0.78 1.97
CA ALA A 293 0.38 -0.14 2.40
C ALA A 293 0.45 -0.16 3.93
N THR A 294 -0.38 -0.97 4.58
CA THR A 294 -0.44 -0.97 6.05
C THR A 294 0.65 -1.86 6.63
N VAL A 295 1.47 -1.29 7.51
CA VAL A 295 2.47 -2.02 8.31
C VAL A 295 1.91 -2.35 9.70
N GLY A 296 2.66 -3.11 10.50
CA GLY A 296 2.24 -3.50 11.84
C GLY A 296 2.04 -2.33 12.81
N ILE A 297 1.27 -2.59 13.87
CA ILE A 297 0.95 -1.59 14.90
C ILE A 297 2.24 -1.04 15.54
N ASN A 298 2.36 0.29 15.60
CA ASN A 298 3.51 1.07 16.05
C ASN A 298 4.83 0.84 15.29
N ARG A 299 4.78 0.19 14.11
CA ARG A 299 5.97 -0.13 13.30
C ARG A 299 6.36 0.99 12.35
N GLY A 300 6.57 2.19 12.89
CA GLY A 300 7.07 3.34 12.12
C GLY A 300 8.47 3.08 11.52
N ASP A 301 9.27 2.26 12.19
CA ASP A 301 10.55 1.75 11.69
C ASP A 301 10.39 0.93 10.41
N ASN A 302 9.44 -0.01 10.36
CA ASN A 302 9.14 -0.76 9.13
C ASN A 302 8.48 0.11 8.05
N ALA A 303 7.70 1.12 8.43
CA ALA A 303 7.14 2.05 7.46
C ALA A 303 8.26 2.80 6.71
N ALA A 304 9.28 3.26 7.44
CA ALA A 304 10.46 3.84 6.84
C ALA A 304 11.21 2.82 5.98
N MET A 305 11.45 1.60 6.47
CA MET A 305 12.11 0.55 5.66
C MET A 305 11.37 0.28 4.35
N LEU A 306 10.04 0.18 4.38
CA LEU A 306 9.24 -0.01 3.17
C LEU A 306 9.40 1.18 2.20
N ALA A 307 9.42 2.41 2.72
CA ALA A 307 9.70 3.59 1.90
C ALA A 307 11.10 3.52 1.26
N LEU A 308 12.11 3.06 2.00
CA LEU A 308 13.46 2.85 1.46
C LEU A 308 13.44 1.80 0.34
N GLU A 309 12.76 0.66 0.52
CA GLU A 309 12.65 -0.40 -0.51
C GLU A 309 11.99 0.12 -1.80
N ILE A 310 11.02 1.03 -1.68
CA ILE A 310 10.37 1.69 -2.82
C ILE A 310 11.33 2.66 -3.52
N LEU A 311 12.01 3.52 -2.75
CA LEU A 311 12.95 4.51 -3.31
C LEU A 311 14.21 3.85 -3.92
N ALA A 312 14.60 2.68 -3.45
CA ALA A 312 15.82 1.99 -3.87
C ALA A 312 15.73 1.35 -5.27
N MET A 313 14.55 1.26 -5.90
CA MET A 313 14.37 0.54 -7.16
C MET A 313 15.30 0.99 -8.30
N ASN A 314 15.71 2.26 -8.30
CA ASN A 314 16.71 2.80 -9.23
C ASN A 314 17.89 3.49 -8.51
N ASN A 315 18.15 3.13 -7.26
CA ASN A 315 19.23 3.70 -6.47
C ASN A 315 20.07 2.59 -5.83
N GLU A 316 21.18 2.25 -6.50
CA GLU A 316 22.09 1.18 -6.08
C GLU A 316 22.72 1.44 -4.70
N GLU A 317 23.02 2.71 -4.37
CA GLU A 317 23.57 3.08 -3.07
C GLU A 317 22.56 2.81 -1.96
N LEU A 318 21.29 3.19 -2.17
CA LEU A 318 20.23 2.93 -1.22
C LEU A 318 19.91 1.44 -1.11
N GLU A 319 19.98 0.70 -2.22
CA GLU A 319 19.84 -0.75 -2.23
C GLU A 319 20.88 -1.41 -1.32
N GLU A 320 22.15 -1.02 -1.42
CA GLU A 320 23.22 -1.55 -0.56
C GLU A 320 23.01 -1.17 0.92
N LYS A 321 22.54 0.06 1.21
CA LYS A 321 22.16 0.47 2.58
C LYS A 321 21.06 -0.43 3.14
N ILE A 322 20.02 -0.75 2.36
CA ILE A 322 18.93 -1.63 2.79
C ILE A 322 19.45 -3.05 3.06
N LYS A 323 20.25 -3.61 2.15
CA LYS A 323 20.87 -4.94 2.33
C LYS A 323 21.71 -4.99 3.60
N ASN A 324 22.43 -3.92 3.91
CA ASN A 324 23.21 -3.81 5.15
C ASN A 324 22.31 -3.82 6.40
N ILE A 325 21.21 -3.05 6.38
CA ILE A 325 20.25 -3.01 7.49
C ILE A 325 19.60 -4.38 7.71
N LYS A 326 19.21 -5.08 6.63
CA LYS A 326 18.55 -6.39 6.69
C LYS A 326 19.48 -7.53 7.09
N TRP A 327 20.68 -7.60 6.50
CA TRP A 327 21.48 -8.82 6.52
C TRP A 327 22.86 -8.70 7.19
N LYS A 328 23.42 -7.50 7.40
CA LYS A 328 24.73 -7.36 8.07
C LYS A 328 24.66 -7.26 9.61
N ARG A 329 23.49 -7.48 10.22
CA ARG A 329 23.29 -7.50 11.69
C ARG A 329 23.35 -8.91 12.31
N SER A 330 24.27 -9.75 11.84
CA SER A 330 24.58 -11.06 12.45
C SER A 330 25.88 -10.99 13.24
#